data_AF-A0A921KR50-F1
#
_entry.id   AF-A0A921KR50-F1
#
_cell.length_a   1.000
_cell.length_b   1.000
_cell.length_c   1.000
_cell.angle_alpha   90.00
_cell.angle_beta   90.00
_cell.angle_gamma   90.00
#
_symmetry.space_group_name_H-M   'P 1'
#
loop_
_entity.id
_entity.type
_entity.pdbx_description
1 polymer ?
#
loop_
_entity_poly.entity_id
_entity_poly.type
_entity_poly.pdbx_seq_one_letter_code
_entity_poly.pdbx_strand_id
1 'polypeptide(L)'
;MTDTIRLLALSAGLSTPSSTRMLADQLTREASAALGADGTAVEVTTIELREYAHDLTDALLTRFPSERLSMVIEQVRAADAVIAVTPIFNVGPAGLFKTFFDALNIELWKNKPVLVGATAGTASHSLAI
;
A
#
# COMPACT_ATOMS: atom_id res chain seq x y z
N MET A 1 6.61 27.90 4.47
CA MET A 1 6.15 26.99 3.41
C MET A 1 5.60 25.79 4.13
N THR A 2 4.31 25.51 4.03
CA THR A 2 3.75 24.24 4.53
C THR A 2 4.23 23.15 3.58
N ASP A 3 5.02 22.21 4.08
CA ASP A 3 5.49 21.08 3.27
C ASP A 3 4.29 20.24 2.85
N THR A 4 4.21 19.90 1.56
CA THR A 4 3.18 19.00 1.03
C THR A 4 3.35 17.61 1.63
N ILE A 5 2.28 17.03 2.17
CA ILE A 5 2.26 15.66 2.68
C ILE A 5 2.04 14.70 1.52
N ARG A 6 2.95 13.74 1.34
CA ARG A 6 2.85 12.68 0.33
C ARG A 6 2.23 11.44 0.95
N LEU A 7 1.01 11.12 0.57
CA LEU A 7 0.28 9.94 1.01
C LEU A 7 0.30 8.86 -0.08
N LEU A 8 0.84 7.70 0.24
CA LEU A 8 0.88 6.56 -0.67
C LEU A 8 -0.21 5.53 -0.30
N ALA A 9 -1.08 5.20 -1.25
CA ALA A 9 -2.07 4.16 -1.11
C ALA A 9 -1.63 2.89 -1.86
N LEU A 10 -1.54 1.76 -1.16
CA LEU A 10 -1.22 0.45 -1.71
C LEU A 10 -2.47 -0.44 -1.69
N SER A 11 -2.85 -1.00 -2.83
CA SER A 11 -3.94 -1.98 -2.94
C SER A 11 -3.41 -3.33 -3.39
N ALA A 12 -3.61 -4.36 -2.58
CA ALA A 12 -3.24 -5.75 -2.90
C ALA A 12 -4.41 -6.58 -3.47
N GLY A 13 -5.46 -5.93 -3.98
CA GLY A 13 -6.57 -6.59 -4.64
C GLY A 13 -6.14 -7.29 -5.93
N LEU A 14 -6.67 -8.49 -6.20
CA LEU A 14 -6.26 -9.31 -7.36
C LEU A 14 -7.28 -9.31 -8.53
N SER A 15 -8.40 -8.61 -8.41
CA SER A 15 -9.51 -8.62 -9.40
C SER A 15 -9.85 -7.23 -9.92
N THR A 16 -10.48 -7.14 -11.10
CA THR A 16 -11.10 -5.90 -11.61
C THR A 16 -12.60 -6.15 -11.83
N PRO A 17 -13.51 -5.46 -11.12
CA PRO A 17 -13.27 -4.49 -10.04
C PRO A 17 -12.72 -5.14 -8.75
N SER A 18 -12.22 -4.32 -7.81
CA SER A 18 -11.68 -4.77 -6.52
C SER A 18 -12.30 -4.01 -5.35
N SER A 19 -12.91 -4.74 -4.40
CA SER A 19 -13.36 -4.17 -3.12
C SER A 19 -12.20 -3.67 -2.25
N THR A 20 -11.04 -4.32 -2.32
CA THR A 20 -9.81 -3.85 -1.68
C THR A 20 -9.39 -2.48 -2.21
N ARG A 21 -9.45 -2.28 -3.54
CA ARG A 21 -9.19 -0.98 -4.15
C ARG A 21 -10.21 0.08 -3.69
N MET A 22 -11.50 -0.27 -3.66
CA MET A 22 -12.54 0.64 -3.17
C MET A 22 -12.31 1.08 -1.72
N LEU A 23 -11.91 0.16 -0.84
CA LEU A 23 -11.56 0.48 0.55
C LEU A 23 -10.31 1.36 0.62
N ALA A 24 -9.27 1.07 -0.16
CA ALA A 24 -8.08 1.91 -0.24
C ALA A 24 -8.43 3.34 -0.67
N ASP A 25 -9.25 3.50 -1.70
CA ASP A 25 -9.70 4.81 -2.16
C ASP A 25 -10.53 5.54 -1.08
N GLN A 26 -11.38 4.82 -0.33
CA GLN A 26 -12.16 5.41 0.75
C GLN A 26 -11.27 5.89 1.91
N LEU A 27 -10.39 5.03 2.42
CA LEU A 27 -9.46 5.39 3.48
C LEU A 27 -8.56 6.56 3.06
N THR A 28 -8.11 6.57 1.81
CA THR A 28 -7.25 7.63 1.27
C THR A 28 -7.96 8.97 1.20
N ARG A 29 -9.23 9.00 0.77
CA ARG A 29 -10.04 10.23 0.77
C ARG A 29 -10.21 10.80 2.17
N GLU A 30 -10.61 9.97 3.13
CA GLU A 30 -10.83 10.42 4.52
C GLU A 30 -9.53 10.88 5.19
N ALA A 31 -8.43 10.13 4.99
CA ALA A 31 -7.12 10.51 5.52
C ALA A 31 -6.62 11.82 4.90
N SER A 32 -6.76 12.00 3.58
CA SER A 32 -6.35 13.25 2.92
C SER A 32 -7.14 14.45 3.42
N ALA A 33 -8.45 14.29 3.62
CA ALA A 33 -9.30 15.34 4.18
C ALA A 33 -8.89 15.70 5.61
N ALA A 34 -8.58 14.70 6.45
CA ALA A 34 -8.11 14.93 7.81
C ALA A 34 -6.73 15.60 7.88
N LEU A 35 -5.78 15.15 7.05
CA LEU A 35 -4.42 15.69 6.98
C LEU A 35 -4.38 17.12 6.44
N GLY A 36 -5.27 17.46 5.50
CA GLY A 36 -5.38 18.79 4.91
C GLY A 36 -6.33 19.74 5.64
N ALA A 37 -6.83 19.39 6.83
CA ALA A 37 -7.85 20.16 7.53
C ALA A 37 -7.41 21.58 7.93
N ASP A 38 -6.09 21.81 8.06
CA ASP A 38 -5.49 23.12 8.36
C ASP A 38 -5.01 23.87 7.11
N GLY A 39 -5.33 23.36 5.92
CA GLY A 39 -4.90 23.92 4.63
C GLY A 39 -3.57 23.36 4.11
N THR A 40 -2.98 22.36 4.78
CA THR A 40 -1.81 21.64 4.27
C THR A 40 -2.14 20.90 2.97
N ALA A 41 -1.27 21.01 1.97
CA ALA A 41 -1.44 20.29 0.71
C ALA A 41 -1.14 18.80 0.92
N VAL A 42 -2.00 17.93 0.38
CA VAL A 42 -1.82 16.47 0.41
C VAL A 42 -1.75 15.96 -1.03
N GLU A 43 -0.62 15.37 -1.39
CA GLU A 43 -0.42 14.67 -2.66
C GLU A 43 -0.64 13.18 -2.46
N VAL A 44 -1.52 12.59 -3.27
CA VAL A 44 -1.87 11.17 -3.17
C VAL A 44 -1.34 10.42 -4.38
N THR A 45 -0.58 9.35 -4.14
CA THR A 45 -0.23 8.37 -5.16
C THR A 45 -0.86 7.02 -4.80
N THR A 46 -1.44 6.34 -5.78
CA THR A 46 -2.03 5.00 -5.59
C THR A 46 -1.30 3.97 -6.43
N ILE A 47 -0.95 2.82 -5.83
CA ILE A 47 -0.28 1.70 -6.48
C ILE A 47 -1.12 0.44 -6.30
N GLU A 48 -1.44 -0.20 -7.42
CA GLU A 48 -2.06 -1.53 -7.43
C GLU A 48 -0.97 -2.61 -7.51
N LEU A 49 -0.77 -3.36 -6.42
CA LEU A 49 0.34 -4.32 -6.32
C LEU A 49 0.24 -5.44 -7.37
N ARG A 50 -0.98 -5.78 -7.82
CA ARG A 50 -1.20 -6.79 -8.87
C ARG A 50 -0.44 -6.47 -10.15
N GLU A 51 -0.25 -5.19 -10.45
CA GLU A 51 0.47 -4.75 -11.64
C GLU A 51 1.96 -5.05 -11.54
N TYR A 52 2.49 -5.31 -10.34
CA TYR A 52 3.92 -5.53 -10.04
C TYR A 52 4.21 -6.95 -9.55
N ALA A 53 3.26 -7.89 -9.69
CA ALA A 53 3.39 -9.24 -9.12
C ALA A 53 4.63 -10.00 -9.63
N HIS A 54 4.95 -9.90 -10.92
CA HIS A 54 6.14 -10.51 -11.50
C HIS A 54 7.42 -9.82 -11.00
N ASP A 55 7.49 -8.49 -11.07
CA ASP A 55 8.67 -7.74 -10.63
C ASP A 55 8.99 -7.97 -9.15
N LEU A 56 7.96 -8.11 -8.30
CA LEU A 56 8.12 -8.44 -6.88
C LEU A 56 8.67 -9.85 -6.68
N THR A 57 8.18 -10.82 -7.46
CA THR A 57 8.69 -12.19 -7.42
C THR A 57 10.14 -12.25 -7.88
N ASP A 58 10.45 -11.58 -9.00
CA ASP A 58 11.80 -11.50 -9.54
C ASP A 58 12.75 -10.81 -8.57
N ALA A 59 12.33 -9.73 -7.91
CA ALA A 59 13.14 -9.03 -6.91
C ALA A 59 13.45 -9.91 -5.70
N LEU A 60 12.52 -10.74 -5.24
CA LEU A 60 12.79 -11.69 -4.14
C LEU A 60 13.79 -12.78 -4.52
N LEU A 61 13.68 -13.30 -5.75
CA LEU A 61 14.55 -14.37 -6.24
C LEU A 61 15.96 -13.88 -6.58
N THR A 62 16.04 -12.73 -7.24
CA THR A 62 17.31 -12.18 -7.76
C THR A 62 17.99 -11.23 -6.79
N ARG A 63 17.24 -10.65 -5.84
CA ARG A 63 17.65 -9.53 -4.97
C ARG A 63 17.88 -8.21 -5.71
N PHE A 64 17.42 -8.09 -6.96
CA PHE A 64 17.50 -6.86 -7.75
C PHE A 64 16.10 -6.46 -8.24
N PRO A 65 15.60 -5.26 -7.89
CA PRO A 65 14.34 -4.77 -8.44
C PRO A 65 14.49 -4.40 -9.92
N SER A 66 13.42 -4.59 -10.70
CA SER A 66 13.33 -4.00 -12.04
C SER A 66 13.34 -2.46 -11.96
N GLU A 67 13.55 -1.78 -13.10
CA GLU A 67 13.41 -0.32 -13.18
C GLU A 67 12.02 0.13 -12.70
N ARG A 68 10.99 -0.59 -13.12
CA ARG A 68 9.60 -0.28 -12.79
C ARG A 68 9.31 -0.45 -11.31
N LEU A 69 9.81 -1.52 -10.68
CA LEU A 69 9.69 -1.71 -9.23
C LEU A 69 10.56 -0.71 -8.45
N SER A 70 11.71 -0.32 -9.00
CA SER A 70 12.56 0.71 -8.40
C SER A 70 11.83 2.05 -8.28
N MET A 71 11.04 2.43 -9.29
CA MET A 71 10.19 3.64 -9.21
C MET A 71 9.16 3.53 -8.07
N VAL A 72 8.53 2.37 -7.88
CA VAL A 72 7.61 2.13 -6.76
C VAL A 72 8.31 2.22 -5.42
N ILE A 73 9.52 1.64 -5.31
CA ILE A 73 10.34 1.72 -4.10
C ILE A 73 10.65 3.18 -3.75
N GLU A 74 10.94 4.02 -4.75
CA GLU A 74 11.18 5.45 -4.53
C GLU A 74 9.90 6.19 -4.12
N GLN A 75 8.71 5.80 -4.62
CA GLN A 75 7.45 6.31 -4.09
C GLN A 75 7.24 5.94 -2.62
N VAL A 76 7.56 4.70 -2.21
CA VAL A 76 7.51 4.28 -0.80
C VAL A 76 8.50 5.08 0.04
N ARG A 77 9.73 5.26 -0.45
CA ARG A 77 10.77 6.05 0.22
C ARG A 77 10.30 7.48 0.46
N ALA A 78 9.75 8.10 -0.58
CA ALA A 78 9.28 9.47 -0.58
C ALA A 78 8.01 9.67 0.27
N ALA A 79 7.12 8.68 0.38
CA ALA A 79 5.86 8.86 1.09
C ALA A 79 6.05 9.28 2.56
N ASP A 80 5.29 10.26 3.03
CA ASP A 80 5.31 10.66 4.44
C ASP A 80 4.41 9.74 5.29
N ALA A 81 3.39 9.13 4.67
CA ALA A 81 2.55 8.08 5.26
C ALA A 81 2.06 7.09 4.20
N VAL A 82 1.71 5.87 4.63
CA VAL A 82 1.21 4.81 3.74
C VAL A 82 -0.14 4.28 4.23
N ILE A 83 -1.08 4.08 3.30
CA ILE A 83 -2.31 3.31 3.52
C ILE A 83 -2.15 2.01 2.75
N ALA A 84 -2.12 0.87 3.44
CA ALA A 84 -1.89 -0.43 2.83
C ALA A 84 -3.10 -1.35 3.03
N VAL A 85 -3.77 -1.71 1.93
CA VAL A 85 -5.02 -2.47 1.98
C VAL A 85 -4.89 -3.80 1.25
N THR A 86 -5.36 -4.87 1.88
CA THR A 86 -5.27 -6.24 1.34
C THR A 86 -6.58 -7.00 1.49
N PRO A 87 -6.94 -7.87 0.54
CA PRO A 87 -7.96 -8.87 0.84
C PRO A 87 -7.42 -9.90 1.84
N ILE A 88 -8.33 -10.50 2.60
CA ILE A 88 -8.05 -11.71 3.37
C ILE A 88 -8.35 -12.91 2.47
N PHE A 89 -7.34 -13.74 2.23
CA PHE A 89 -7.49 -15.02 1.56
C PHE A 89 -7.21 -16.14 2.54
N ASN A 90 -8.17 -17.05 2.67
CA ASN A 90 -8.17 -18.11 3.67
C ASN A 90 -8.03 -17.54 5.08
N VAL A 91 -6.82 -17.60 5.65
CA VAL A 91 -6.55 -17.28 7.06
C VAL A 91 -5.70 -16.02 7.25
N GLY A 92 -5.37 -15.27 6.18
CA GLY A 92 -4.48 -14.12 6.31
C GLY A 92 -4.48 -13.18 5.12
N PRO A 93 -3.59 -12.16 5.15
CA PRO A 93 -3.41 -11.21 4.06
C PRO A 93 -3.05 -11.93 2.76
N ALA A 94 -3.35 -11.30 1.63
CA ALA A 94 -2.97 -11.82 0.33
C ALA A 94 -1.45 -12.06 0.28
N GLY A 95 -1.03 -13.18 -0.32
CA GLY A 95 0.39 -13.48 -0.49
C GLY A 95 1.14 -12.33 -1.17
N LEU A 96 0.53 -11.70 -2.18
CA LEU A 96 1.12 -10.54 -2.88
C LEU A 96 1.37 -9.34 -1.97
N PHE A 97 0.50 -9.10 -0.98
CA PHE A 97 0.73 -8.06 0.03
C PHE A 97 2.00 -8.37 0.81
N LYS A 98 2.12 -9.59 1.33
CA LYS A 98 3.31 -10.02 2.08
C LYS A 98 4.57 -10.02 1.22
N THR A 99 4.49 -10.47 -0.03
CA THR A 99 5.58 -10.44 -1.02
C THR A 99 6.11 -9.02 -1.22
N PHE A 100 5.23 -8.02 -1.29
CA PHE A 100 5.65 -6.62 -1.41
C PHE A 100 6.51 -6.16 -0.22
N PHE A 101 6.05 -6.40 1.01
CA PHE A 101 6.82 -6.04 2.20
C PHE A 101 8.12 -6.84 2.32
N ASP A 102 8.14 -8.11 1.89
CA ASP A 102 9.35 -8.96 1.91
C ASP A 102 10.39 -8.55 0.86
N ALA A 103 9.94 -8.02 -0.28
CA ALA A 103 10.82 -7.58 -1.36
C ALA A 103 11.54 -6.26 -1.04
N LEU A 104 10.98 -5.45 -0.13
CA LEU A 104 11.46 -4.12 0.21
C LEU A 104 12.38 -4.15 1.45
N ASN A 105 13.36 -3.24 1.47
CA ASN A 105 14.24 -3.09 2.62
C ASN A 105 13.48 -2.51 3.82
N ILE A 106 13.65 -3.11 5.00
CA ILE A 106 13.00 -2.69 6.25
C ILE A 106 13.26 -1.21 6.62
N GLU A 107 14.40 -0.66 6.21
CA GLU A 107 14.75 0.74 6.46
C GLU A 107 13.74 1.71 5.83
N LEU A 108 13.05 1.32 4.75
CA LEU A 108 12.01 2.14 4.12
C LEU A 108 10.81 2.38 5.05
N TRP A 109 10.58 1.52 6.02
CA TRP A 109 9.41 1.56 6.89
C TRP A 109 9.69 2.20 8.26
N LYS A 110 10.96 2.45 8.60
CA LYS A 110 11.32 3.07 9.88
C LYS A 110 10.69 4.46 9.97
N ASN A 111 9.99 4.69 11.08
CA ASN A 111 9.29 5.95 11.38
C ASN A 111 8.26 6.38 10.32
N LYS A 112 7.84 5.49 9.42
CA LYS A 112 6.82 5.78 8.43
C LYS A 112 5.47 5.29 8.94
N PRO A 113 4.50 6.16 9.25
CA PRO A 113 3.17 5.74 9.66
C PRO A 113 2.50 4.90 8.57
N VAL A 114 1.99 3.73 8.96
CA VAL A 114 1.25 2.84 8.05
C VAL A 114 -0.14 2.56 8.63
N LEU A 115 -1.18 3.00 7.94
CA LEU A 115 -2.55 2.58 8.20
C LEU A 115 -2.83 1.30 7.40
N VAL A 116 -3.21 0.23 8.09
CA VAL A 116 -3.49 -1.06 7.48
C VAL A 116 -4.99 -1.30 7.43
N GLY A 117 -5.50 -1.74 6.27
CA GLY A 117 -6.90 -2.10 6.07
C GLY A 117 -7.05 -3.47 5.43
N ALA A 118 -8.18 -4.13 5.68
CA ALA A 118 -8.48 -5.41 5.06
C ALA A 118 -9.92 -5.53 4.58
N THR A 119 -10.12 -6.28 3.50
CA THR A 119 -11.44 -6.69 3.00
C THR A 119 -11.58 -8.20 3.09
N ALA A 120 -12.71 -8.69 3.59
CA ALA A 120 -13.02 -10.12 3.66
C ALA A 120 -14.46 -10.39 3.22
N GLY A 121 -14.77 -11.65 2.87
CA GLY A 121 -16.14 -12.05 2.50
C GLY A 121 -17.11 -12.05 3.69
N THR A 122 -16.59 -12.17 4.92
CA THR A 122 -17.38 -12.12 6.16
C THR A 122 -16.59 -11.42 7.27
N ALA A 123 -17.30 -10.89 8.26
CA ALA A 123 -16.71 -10.21 9.42
C ALA A 123 -15.89 -11.12 10.35
N SER A 124 -16.03 -12.45 10.23
CA SER A 124 -15.31 -13.43 11.07
C SER A 124 -13.79 -13.43 10.89
N HIS A 125 -13.27 -12.65 9.93
CA HIS A 125 -11.84 -12.54 9.61
C HIS A 125 -11.18 -11.26 10.14
N SER A 126 -11.80 -10.58 11.12
CA SER A 126 -11.34 -9.28 11.62
C SER A 126 -9.96 -9.31 12.31
N LEU A 127 -9.49 -10.46 12.77
CA LEU A 127 -8.19 -10.64 13.44
C LEU A 127 -7.07 -11.14 12.48
N ALA A 128 -7.33 -11.17 11.17
CA ALA A 128 -6.41 -11.75 10.20
C ALA A 128 -5.29 -10.79 9.72
N ILE A 129 -5.23 -9.56 10.24
CA ILE A 129 -4.26 -8.54 9.84
C ILE A 129 -3.70 -7.79 11.04
#